data_AF-A0A1A9RHJ4-F1
#
_entry.id   AF-A0A1A9RHJ4-F1
#
_cell.length_a   1.000
_cell.length_b   1.000
_cell.length_c   1.000
_cell.angle_alpha   90.00
_cell.angle_beta   90.00
_cell.angle_gamma   90.00
#
_symmetry.space_group_name_H-M   'P 1'
#
loop_
_entity.id
_entity.type
_entity.pdbx_description
1 polymer ?
#
loop_
_entity_poly.entity_id
_entity_poly.type
_entity_poly.pdbx_seq_one_letter_code
_entity_poly.pdbx_strand_id
1 'polypeptide(L)'
;MPNFQVALIHTMPFPNTLSALLFQMQNRLGMYINPPSLPSLMNFISGYTMATRCHHIDEPDTLRSFHDFVAQQLGYAESTAGFANMILAYVCGFHPSDIDWPDFLSQPISAQQHAQAVELFYQLLQAYQTSH
;
A
#
# COMPACT_ATOMS: atom_id res chain seq x y z
N MET A 1 -29.26 28.30 -22.33
CA MET A 1 -28.04 27.57 -21.92
C MET A 1 -28.46 26.41 -21.03
N PRO A 2 -27.93 25.19 -21.22
CA PRO A 2 -28.28 24.09 -20.33
C PRO A 2 -27.71 24.34 -18.93
N ASN A 3 -28.58 24.25 -17.93
CA ASN A 3 -28.25 24.40 -16.53
C ASN A 3 -27.66 23.07 -16.04
N PHE A 4 -26.34 22.99 -15.90
CA PHE A 4 -25.71 21.83 -15.30
C PHE A 4 -25.90 21.93 -13.78
N GLN A 5 -26.83 21.15 -13.24
CA GLN A 5 -26.86 20.90 -11.80
C GLN A 5 -25.61 20.09 -11.45
N VAL A 6 -24.59 20.79 -10.92
CA VAL A 6 -23.46 20.13 -10.26
C VAL A 6 -24.05 19.45 -9.04
N ALA A 7 -24.16 18.12 -9.10
CA ALA A 7 -24.51 17.33 -7.92
C ALA A 7 -23.56 17.75 -6.79
N LEU A 8 -24.12 18.13 -5.64
CA LEU A 8 -23.35 18.34 -4.42
C LEU A 8 -22.53 17.07 -4.23
N ILE A 9 -21.22 17.19 -4.42
CA ILE A 9 -20.27 16.13 -4.13
C ILE A 9 -20.50 15.91 -2.64
N HIS A 10 -21.17 14.81 -2.26
CA HIS A 10 -21.22 14.38 -0.87
C HIS A 10 -19.76 14.39 -0.44
N THR A 11 -19.41 15.35 0.41
CA THR A 11 -18.04 15.63 0.81
C THR A 11 -17.60 14.39 1.57
N MET A 12 -16.98 13.43 0.86
CA MET A 12 -16.12 12.49 1.54
C MET A 12 -15.14 13.37 2.32
N PRO A 13 -15.01 13.16 3.65
CA PRO A 13 -14.06 13.93 4.42
C PRO A 13 -12.70 13.83 3.72
N PHE A 14 -12.05 14.98 3.54
CA PHE A 14 -10.70 15.00 3.01
C PHE A 14 -9.87 14.00 3.81
N PRO A 15 -9.11 13.11 3.16
CA PRO A 15 -8.29 12.16 3.88
C PRO A 15 -7.21 12.95 4.62
N ASN A 16 -7.33 13.05 5.94
CA ASN A 16 -6.39 13.78 6.79
C ASN A 16 -5.19 12.91 7.21
N THR A 17 -5.15 11.66 6.76
CA THR A 17 -4.06 10.70 7.03
C THR A 17 -3.74 9.92 5.76
N LEU A 18 -2.48 9.48 5.62
CA LEU A 18 -2.05 8.57 4.57
C LEU A 18 -2.93 7.32 4.48
N SER A 19 -3.31 6.73 5.61
CA SER A 19 -4.17 5.54 5.63
C SER A 19 -5.52 5.80 4.98
N ALA A 20 -6.20 6.90 5.33
CA ALA A 20 -7.47 7.27 4.72
C ALA A 20 -7.32 7.56 3.22
N LEU A 21 -6.22 8.20 2.82
CA LEU A 21 -5.91 8.46 1.42
C LEU A 21 -5.75 7.15 0.63
N LEU A 22 -5.01 6.18 1.17
CA LEU A 22 -4.78 4.88 0.56
C LEU A 22 -6.12 4.12 0.36
N PHE A 23 -7.03 4.14 1.33
CA PHE A 23 -8.37 3.54 1.19
C PHE A 23 -9.20 4.20 0.10
N GLN A 24 -9.17 5.53 -0.01
CA GLN A 24 -9.87 6.23 -1.09
C GLN A 24 -9.30 5.84 -2.46
N MET A 25 -7.99 5.63 -2.56
CA MET A 25 -7.34 5.20 -3.80
C MET A 25 -7.73 3.78 -4.22
N GLN A 26 -8.10 2.88 -3.29
CA GLN A 26 -8.38 1.46 -3.56
C GLN A 26 -9.33 1.24 -4.74
N ASN A 27 -10.45 1.99 -4.76
CA ASN A 27 -11.50 1.81 -5.77
C ASN A 27 -11.10 2.28 -7.17
N ARG A 28 -10.08 3.13 -7.28
CA ARG A 28 -9.63 3.74 -8.54
C ARG A 28 -8.12 3.81 -8.65
N LEU A 29 -7.43 2.78 -8.17
CA LEU A 29 -5.97 2.78 -8.03
C LEU A 29 -5.24 3.17 -9.33
N GLY A 30 -5.71 2.65 -10.46
CA GLY A 30 -5.16 2.96 -11.79
C GLY A 30 -5.29 4.42 -12.25
N MET A 31 -6.09 5.26 -11.58
CA MET A 31 -6.13 6.71 -11.83
C MET A 31 -5.00 7.46 -11.13
N TYR A 32 -4.43 6.89 -10.07
CA TYR A 32 -3.42 7.53 -9.23
C TYR A 32 -2.02 6.97 -9.48
N ILE A 33 -1.94 5.66 -9.76
CA ILE A 33 -0.67 4.98 -10.00
C ILE A 33 -0.75 4.11 -11.26
N ASN A 34 0.31 4.15 -12.06
CA ASN A 34 0.44 3.35 -13.27
C ASN A 34 1.86 2.78 -13.37
N PRO A 35 2.05 1.45 -13.45
CA PRO A 35 1.02 0.40 -13.38
C PRO A 35 0.37 0.31 -11.97
N PRO A 36 -0.87 -0.20 -11.85
CA PRO A 36 -1.54 -0.42 -10.57
C PRO A 36 -0.91 -1.62 -9.84
N SER A 37 0.31 -1.42 -9.35
CA SER A 37 1.15 -2.45 -8.74
C SER A 37 1.64 -2.00 -7.38
N LEU A 38 2.01 -2.97 -6.53
CA LEU A 38 2.54 -2.67 -5.21
C LEU A 38 3.83 -1.84 -5.24
N PRO A 39 4.80 -2.08 -6.15
CA PRO A 39 5.96 -1.19 -6.31
C PRO A 39 5.59 0.26 -6.66
N SER A 40 4.63 0.47 -7.56
CA SER A 40 4.15 1.82 -7.88
C SER A 40 3.47 2.50 -6.69
N LEU A 41 2.72 1.73 -5.90
CA LEU A 41 2.10 2.22 -4.67
C LEU A 41 3.16 2.62 -3.63
N MET A 42 4.25 1.85 -3.51
CA MET A 42 5.38 2.20 -2.64
C MET A 42 6.07 3.48 -3.07
N ASN A 43 6.24 3.69 -4.37
CA ASN A 43 6.79 4.94 -4.90
C ASN A 43 5.89 6.13 -4.53
N PHE A 44 4.57 5.97 -4.65
CA PHE A 44 3.60 6.98 -4.22
C PHE A 44 3.72 7.29 -2.72
N ILE A 45 3.71 6.26 -1.86
CA ILE A 45 3.83 6.40 -0.41
C ILE A 45 5.15 7.09 -0.03
N SER A 46 6.25 6.71 -0.67
CA SER A 46 7.58 7.29 -0.43
C SER A 46 7.63 8.76 -0.85
N GLY A 47 7.06 9.10 -2.02
CA GLY A 47 6.97 10.48 -2.50
C GLY A 47 6.09 11.35 -1.60
N TYR A 48 4.96 10.83 -1.15
CA TYR A 48 4.07 11.48 -0.19
C TYR A 48 4.80 11.75 1.14
N THR A 49 5.45 10.74 1.71
CA THR A 49 6.24 10.86 2.95
C THR A 49 7.38 11.88 2.82
N MET A 50 8.04 11.93 1.65
CA MET A 50 9.08 12.92 1.39
C MET A 50 8.50 14.33 1.36
N ALA A 51 7.37 14.52 0.65
CA ALA A 51 6.71 15.82 0.55
C ALA A 51 6.24 16.34 1.92
N THR A 52 5.61 15.49 2.75
CA THR A 52 5.16 15.89 4.09
C THR A 52 6.34 16.31 4.97
N ARG A 53 7.45 15.57 4.92
CA ARG A 53 8.69 15.94 5.62
C ARG A 53 9.29 17.25 5.14
N CYS A 54 9.40 17.44 3.82
CA CYS A 54 9.94 18.68 3.22
C CYS A 54 9.10 19.92 3.57
N HIS A 55 7.81 19.75 3.83
CA HIS A 55 6.88 20.82 4.18
C HIS A 55 6.56 20.89 5.68
N HIS A 56 7.26 20.13 6.54
CA HIS A 56 7.03 20.09 7.98
C HIS A 56 5.57 19.80 8.37
N ILE A 57 4.91 18.95 7.59
CA ILE A 57 3.56 18.46 7.89
C ILE A 57 3.71 17.31 8.89
N ASP A 58 3.22 17.51 10.11
CA ASP A 58 3.18 16.47 11.12
C ASP A 58 2.16 15.39 10.73
N GLU A 59 2.67 14.19 10.47
CA GLU A 59 1.87 13.03 10.13
C GLU A 59 2.25 11.85 11.01
N PRO A 60 1.28 11.05 11.50
CA PRO A 60 1.61 9.88 12.30
C PRO A 60 2.44 8.87 11.49
N ASP A 61 3.50 8.30 12.09
CA ASP A 61 4.35 7.25 11.49
C ASP A 61 3.61 5.89 11.41
N THR A 62 2.49 5.87 10.69
CA THR A 62 1.60 4.71 10.53
C THR A 62 2.26 3.57 9.76
N LEU A 63 3.21 3.89 8.88
CA LEU A 63 3.86 2.91 8.01
C LEU A 63 4.80 2.00 8.79
N ARG A 64 5.50 2.50 9.81
CA ARG A 64 6.40 1.69 10.64
C ARG A 64 5.63 0.61 11.38
N SER A 65 4.57 0.99 12.10
CA SER A 65 3.75 0.03 12.82
C SER A 65 2.99 -0.93 11.88
N PHE A 66 2.56 -0.43 10.71
CA PHE A 66 1.97 -1.28 9.68
C PHE A 66 2.95 -2.31 9.12
N HIS A 67 4.21 -1.92 8.93
CA HIS A 67 5.25 -2.79 8.44
C HIS A 67 5.49 -4.00 9.36
N ASP A 68 5.57 -3.75 10.66
CA ASP A 68 5.73 -4.81 11.67
C ASP A 68 4.48 -5.68 11.77
N PHE A 69 3.30 -5.08 11.63
CA PHE A 69 2.04 -5.83 11.53
C PHE A 69 2.05 -6.79 10.32
N VAL A 70 2.49 -6.34 9.13
CA VAL A 70 2.58 -7.20 7.94
C VAL A 70 3.55 -8.35 8.16
N ALA A 71 4.72 -8.10 8.75
CA ALA A 71 5.67 -9.18 9.07
C ALA A 71 5.04 -10.23 9.97
N GLN A 72 4.34 -9.80 11.04
CA GLN A 72 3.65 -10.70 11.96
C GLN A 72 2.55 -11.52 11.26
N GLN A 73 1.71 -10.87 10.45
CA GLN A 73 0.60 -11.54 9.76
C GLN A 73 1.06 -12.57 8.73
N LEU A 74 2.17 -12.27 8.05
CA LEU A 74 2.72 -13.16 7.02
C LEU A 74 3.75 -14.15 7.56
N GLY A 75 4.11 -14.08 8.85
CA GLY A 75 5.03 -15.02 9.50
C GLY A 75 6.52 -14.74 9.26
N TYR A 76 6.89 -13.52 8.90
CA TYR A 76 8.30 -13.11 8.79
C TYR A 76 8.88 -12.82 10.18
N ALA A 77 10.08 -13.33 10.44
CA ALA A 77 10.77 -13.14 11.72
C ALA A 77 11.22 -11.68 11.92
N GLU A 78 11.59 -11.00 10.84
CA GLU A 78 12.01 -9.60 10.87
C GLU A 78 11.52 -8.87 9.61
N SER A 79 11.13 -7.60 9.76
CA SER A 79 10.71 -6.76 8.65
C SER A 79 11.89 -6.15 7.87
N THR A 80 12.87 -6.93 7.44
CA THR A 80 14.09 -6.37 6.83
C THR A 80 13.93 -6.00 5.35
N ALA A 81 12.97 -6.61 4.66
CA ALA A 81 12.80 -6.45 3.21
C ALA A 81 11.81 -5.36 2.78
N GLY A 82 11.09 -4.73 3.71
CA GLY A 82 9.96 -3.85 3.39
C GLY A 82 8.67 -4.64 3.17
N PHE A 83 7.54 -4.11 3.64
CA PHE A 83 6.26 -4.82 3.62
C PHE A 83 5.79 -5.17 2.20
N ALA A 84 6.13 -4.36 1.21
CA ALA A 84 5.77 -4.63 -0.17
C ALA A 84 6.45 -5.89 -0.71
N ASN A 85 7.73 -6.09 -0.39
CA ASN A 85 8.45 -7.28 -0.80
C ASN A 85 7.93 -8.51 -0.04
N MET A 86 7.63 -8.38 1.25
CA MET A 86 7.01 -9.45 2.04
C MET A 86 5.66 -9.92 1.45
N ILE A 87 4.80 -8.97 1.06
CA ILE A 87 3.50 -9.25 0.43
C ILE A 87 3.68 -9.90 -0.95
N LEU A 88 4.57 -9.36 -1.79
CA LEU A 88 4.81 -9.92 -3.14
C LEU A 88 5.38 -11.33 -3.06
N ALA A 89 6.38 -11.55 -2.22
CA ALA A 89 6.98 -12.86 -2.00
C ALA A 89 5.94 -13.89 -1.54
N TYR A 90 5.07 -13.51 -0.60
CA TYR A 90 3.98 -14.36 -0.12
C TYR A 90 3.01 -14.74 -1.26
N VAL A 91 2.61 -13.77 -2.09
CA VAL A 91 1.75 -14.02 -3.27
C VAL A 91 2.44 -14.90 -4.31
N CYS A 92 3.75 -14.79 -4.46
CA CYS A 92 4.55 -15.63 -5.33
C CYS A 92 4.80 -17.05 -4.76
N GLY A 93 4.34 -17.35 -3.54
CA GLY A 93 4.44 -18.66 -2.93
C GLY A 93 5.75 -18.93 -2.18
N PHE A 94 6.54 -17.90 -1.91
CA PHE A 94 7.75 -18.05 -1.09
C PHE A 94 7.38 -18.18 0.38
N HIS A 95 8.11 -19.05 1.09
CA HIS A 95 7.98 -19.20 2.53
C HIS A 95 8.82 -18.14 3.26
N PRO A 96 8.26 -17.45 4.28
CA PRO A 96 8.97 -16.42 5.04
C PRO A 96 10.27 -16.87 5.71
N SER A 97 10.37 -18.14 6.09
CA SER A 97 11.52 -18.73 6.79
C SER A 97 12.72 -18.99 5.89
N ASP A 98 12.50 -19.18 4.59
CA ASP A 98 13.47 -19.77 3.67
C ASP A 98 13.62 -18.97 2.37
N ILE A 99 13.17 -17.71 2.39
CA ILE A 99 13.25 -16.85 1.21
C ILE A 99 14.68 -16.39 0.92
N ASP A 100 15.13 -16.64 -0.31
CA ASP A 100 16.31 -16.02 -0.89
C ASP A 100 15.90 -14.72 -1.60
N TRP A 101 16.16 -13.58 -0.96
CA TRP A 101 15.76 -12.26 -1.47
C TRP A 101 16.38 -11.92 -2.83
N PRO A 102 17.70 -12.06 -3.06
CA PRO A 102 18.30 -11.93 -4.38
C PRO A 102 17.62 -12.76 -5.48
N ASP A 103 17.31 -14.03 -5.21
CA ASP A 103 16.62 -14.90 -6.18
C ASP A 103 15.22 -14.35 -6.48
N PHE A 104 14.40 -14.12 -5.44
CA PHE A 104 13.05 -13.58 -5.58
C PHE A 104 13.03 -12.26 -6.38
N LEU A 105 13.91 -11.31 -6.05
CA LEU A 105 13.96 -10.00 -6.70
C LEU A 105 14.39 -10.08 -8.18
N SER A 106 15.00 -11.17 -8.60
CA SER A 106 15.38 -11.42 -9.99
C SER A 106 14.26 -12.05 -10.82
N GLN A 107 13.22 -12.60 -10.18
CA GLN A 107 12.13 -13.29 -10.86
C GLN A 107 11.11 -12.30 -11.44
N PRO A 108 10.63 -12.52 -12.68
CA PRO A 108 9.57 -11.70 -13.24
C PRO A 108 8.26 -11.95 -12.50
N ILE A 109 7.59 -10.87 -12.07
CA ILE A 109 6.29 -10.93 -11.43
C ILE A 109 5.21 -10.67 -12.47
N SER A 110 4.24 -11.56 -12.58
CA SER A 110 3.12 -11.43 -13.52
C SER A 110 2.15 -10.32 -13.10
N ALA A 111 1.39 -9.80 -14.08
CA ALA A 111 0.34 -8.82 -13.80
C ALA A 111 -0.72 -9.34 -12.81
N GLN A 112 -1.02 -10.64 -12.87
CA GLN A 112 -1.96 -11.28 -11.93
C GLN A 112 -1.40 -11.30 -10.50
N GLN A 113 -0.12 -11.65 -10.32
CA GLN A 113 0.52 -11.62 -9.00
C GLN A 113 0.58 -10.18 -8.45
N HIS A 114 0.84 -9.18 -9.31
CA HIS A 114 0.76 -7.78 -8.89
C HIS A 114 -0.64 -7.38 -8.42
N ALA A 115 -1.70 -7.81 -9.13
CA ALA A 115 -3.07 -7.54 -8.72
C ALA A 115 -3.40 -8.21 -7.37
N GLN A 116 -3.03 -9.47 -7.20
CA GLN A 116 -3.21 -10.22 -5.95
C GLN A 116 -2.45 -9.58 -4.78
N ALA A 117 -1.24 -9.08 -5.02
CA ALA A 117 -0.44 -8.39 -4.01
C ALA A 117 -1.08 -7.06 -3.58
N VAL A 118 -1.67 -6.31 -4.53
CA VAL A 118 -2.44 -5.10 -4.23
C VAL A 118 -3.69 -5.42 -3.40
N GLU A 119 -4.43 -6.47 -3.77
CA GLU A 119 -5.60 -6.92 -3.00
C GLU A 119 -5.22 -7.31 -1.57
N LEU A 120 -4.16 -8.10 -1.40
CA LEU A 120 -3.66 -8.51 -0.10
C LEU A 120 -3.18 -7.32 0.74
N PHE A 121 -2.50 -6.34 0.12
CA PHE A 121 -2.13 -5.10 0.80
C PHE A 121 -3.34 -4.39 1.41
N TYR A 122 -4.43 -4.24 0.65
CA TYR A 122 -5.64 -3.58 1.16
C TYR A 122 -6.35 -4.37 2.25
N GLN A 123 -6.35 -5.70 2.16
CA GLN A 123 -6.86 -6.58 3.23
C GLN A 123 -6.06 -6.40 4.53
N LEU A 124 -4.72 -6.38 4.42
CA LEU A 124 -3.83 -6.17 5.58
C LEU A 124 -4.00 -4.76 6.15
N LEU A 125 -4.14 -3.74 5.31
CA LEU A 125 -4.37 -2.37 5.75
C LEU A 125 -5.70 -2.24 6.52
N GLN A 126 -6.75 -2.92 6.06
CA GLN A 126 -8.06 -2.94 6.74
C GLN A 126 -7.98 -3.68 8.08
N ALA A 127 -7.30 -4.82 8.12
CA ALA A 127 -7.07 -5.57 9.35
C ALA A 127 -6.28 -4.75 10.39
N TYR A 128 -5.26 -4.02 9.93
CA TYR A 128 -4.45 -3.15 10.78
C TYR A 128 -5.30 -2.04 11.42
N GLN A 129 -6.16 -1.37 10.65
CA GLN A 129 -7.08 -0.34 11.15
C GLN A 129 -8.14 -0.86 12.12
N THR A 130 -8.55 -2.13 12.02
CA THR A 130 -9.54 -2.69 12.94
C THR A 130 -8.90 -3.10 14.28
N SER A 131 -7.57 -3.27 14.28
CA SER A 131 -6.80 -3.75 15.44
C SER A 131 -6.20 -2.61 16.29
N HIS A 132 -6.31 -1.35 15.84
CA HIS A 132 -5.72 -0.15 16.46
C HIS A 132 -6.69 1.03 16.41
#